data_AF-A0A940KRF6-F1
#
_entry.id   AF-A0A940KRF6-F1
#
_cell.length_a   1.000
_cell.length_b   1.000
_cell.length_c   1.000
_cell.angle_alpha   90.00
_cell.angle_beta   90.00
_cell.angle_gamma   90.00
#
_symmetry.space_group_name_H-M   'P 1'
#
loop_
_entity.id
_entity.type
_entity.pdbx_description
1 polymer ?
#
loop_
_entity_poly.entity_id
_entity_poly.type
_entity_poly.pdbx_seq_one_letter_code
_entity_poly.pdbx_strand_id
1 'polypeptide(L)'
;MDYFKRLSDLLRTEEQADRLAYRQLTESSSLAARRANGLSWYPIVIRDTEMGAGDYLTVELERTNNLEVAHLFRFGASVELFSNRDPKENRVEGVITYQGGNKMKISLRTDELPDWSRDGQLGVNLLFDDNTYDEMKGAIREAGRRLDKREDDTLIRVLTGDKQPTFYEDQSQFDSARLNASQAAAVKKILAANELAIVHGPPGTGKTTTLVAAIKALYEQTNQQLLVVAPSNAAVDLLSEKLSDGGMTVVRVGNPARVSEKLFSLTVDQQMAE
;
A
#
# COMPACT_ATOMS: atom_id res chain seq x y z
N MET A 1 -4.91 -29.90 0.41
CA MET A 1 -4.28 -29.49 1.70
C MET A 1 -5.19 -28.47 2.38
N ASP A 2 -5.29 -28.52 3.71
CA ASP A 2 -6.21 -27.67 4.49
C ASP A 2 -5.70 -26.23 4.73
N TYR A 3 -4.42 -25.94 4.44
CA TYR A 3 -3.79 -24.65 4.75
C TYR A 3 -4.50 -23.45 4.11
N PHE A 4 -4.61 -23.41 2.78
CA PHE A 4 -5.22 -22.27 2.07
C PHE A 4 -6.72 -22.17 2.29
N LYS A 5 -7.40 -23.30 2.54
CA LYS A 5 -8.81 -23.31 2.93
C LYS A 5 -8.99 -22.62 4.28
N ARG A 6 -8.22 -23.04 5.29
CA ARG A 6 -8.22 -22.43 6.63
C ARG A 6 -7.87 -20.94 6.57
N LEU A 7 -6.84 -20.57 5.80
CA LEU A 7 -6.45 -19.17 5.65
C LEU A 7 -7.55 -18.32 5.01
N SER A 8 -8.25 -18.88 4.00
CA SER A 8 -9.42 -18.22 3.39
C SER A 8 -10.57 -18.04 4.38
N ASP A 9 -10.80 -18.99 5.29
CA ASP A 9 -11.87 -18.89 6.29
C ASP A 9 -11.53 -17.86 7.39
N LEU A 10 -10.26 -17.81 7.81
CA LEU A 10 -9.77 -16.76 8.71
C LEU A 10 -9.90 -15.37 8.08
N LEU A 11 -9.53 -15.24 6.80
CA LEU A 11 -9.66 -13.97 6.09
C LEU A 11 -11.12 -13.49 5.99
N ARG A 12 -12.07 -14.41 5.76
CA ARG A 12 -13.51 -14.09 5.78
C ARG A 12 -13.98 -13.63 7.15
N THR A 13 -13.42 -14.21 8.22
CA THR A 13 -13.77 -13.85 9.59
C THR A 13 -13.30 -12.42 9.90
N GLU A 14 -12.06 -12.08 9.51
CA GLU A 14 -11.52 -10.73 9.63
C GLU A 14 -12.34 -9.72 8.83
N GLU A 15 -12.63 -10.02 7.55
CA GLU A 15 -13.43 -9.15 6.69
C GLU A 15 -14.83 -8.87 7.28
N GLN A 16 -15.48 -9.90 7.83
CA GLN A 16 -16.79 -9.73 8.46
C GLN A 16 -16.71 -8.83 9.70
N ALA A 17 -15.71 -9.02 10.54
CA ALA A 17 -15.50 -8.19 11.73
C ALA A 17 -15.23 -6.72 11.35
N ASP A 18 -14.35 -6.50 10.38
CA ASP A 18 -14.01 -5.16 9.87
C ASP A 18 -15.21 -4.46 9.24
N ARG A 19 -16.00 -5.17 8.42
CA ARG A 19 -17.23 -4.62 7.83
C ARG A 19 -18.26 -4.24 8.88
N LEU A 20 -18.42 -5.07 9.92
CA LEU A 20 -19.35 -4.79 11.01
C LEU A 20 -18.92 -3.55 11.80
N ALA A 21 -17.64 -3.44 12.14
CA ALA A 21 -17.08 -2.27 12.81
C ALA A 21 -17.26 -1.00 11.96
N TYR A 22 -16.96 -1.09 10.65
CA TYR A 22 -17.16 0.01 9.72
C TYR A 22 -18.63 0.46 9.66
N ARG A 23 -19.59 -0.45 9.53
CA ARG A 23 -21.03 -0.11 9.51
C ARG A 23 -21.47 0.58 10.79
N GLN A 24 -21.04 0.10 11.95
CA GLN A 24 -21.35 0.74 13.24
C GLN A 24 -20.80 2.19 13.31
N LEU A 25 -19.61 2.40 12.76
CA LEU A 25 -18.99 3.73 12.73
C LEU A 25 -19.55 4.64 11.64
N THR A 26 -20.23 4.13 10.62
CA THR A 26 -20.70 4.94 9.46
C THR A 26 -22.21 5.10 9.35
N GLU A 27 -22.98 4.03 9.52
CA GLU A 27 -24.45 4.04 9.35
C GLU A 27 -25.16 4.54 10.61
N SER A 28 -24.69 4.15 11.79
CA SER A 28 -25.32 4.51 13.07
C SER A 28 -24.76 5.77 13.72
N SER A 29 -23.75 6.41 13.13
CA SER A 29 -23.05 7.53 13.74
C SER A 29 -23.34 8.87 13.04
N SER A 30 -23.39 9.94 13.81
CA SER A 30 -23.60 11.29 13.28
C SER A 30 -22.38 11.74 12.45
N LEU A 31 -22.57 12.72 11.56
CA LEU A 31 -21.44 13.32 10.81
C LEU A 31 -20.33 13.84 11.74
N ALA A 32 -20.70 14.39 12.91
CA ALA A 32 -19.74 14.82 13.91
C ALA A 32 -18.92 13.64 14.47
N ALA A 33 -19.56 12.50 14.71
CA ALA A 33 -18.91 11.28 15.19
C ALA A 33 -17.99 10.68 14.11
N ARG A 34 -18.44 10.59 12.85
CA ARG A 34 -17.60 10.11 11.73
C ARG A 34 -16.35 10.98 11.56
N ARG A 35 -16.50 12.30 11.65
CA ARG A 35 -15.39 13.25 11.62
C ARG A 35 -14.43 13.04 12.79
N ALA A 36 -14.94 12.88 14.02
CA ALA A 36 -14.11 12.67 15.21
C ALA A 36 -13.31 11.36 15.14
N ASN A 37 -13.84 10.33 14.49
CA ASN A 37 -13.16 9.06 14.24
C ASN A 37 -12.30 9.09 12.97
N GLY A 38 -12.16 10.24 12.31
CA GLY A 38 -11.29 10.37 11.13
C GLY A 38 -11.83 9.78 9.83
N LEU A 39 -13.12 9.42 9.78
CA LEU A 39 -13.79 8.79 8.63
C LEU A 39 -14.44 9.79 7.67
N SER A 40 -14.57 11.06 8.08
CA SER A 40 -15.17 12.09 7.23
C SER A 40 -14.41 13.42 7.29
N TRP A 41 -14.20 14.02 6.12
CA TRP A 41 -13.88 15.44 6.01
C TRP A 41 -15.15 16.24 5.78
N TYR A 42 -15.47 17.16 6.70
CA TYR A 42 -16.61 18.08 6.57
C TYR A 42 -16.44 19.32 7.46
N PRO A 43 -16.75 20.53 6.96
CA PRO A 43 -17.00 20.86 5.55
C PRO A 43 -15.72 20.81 4.70
N ILE A 44 -15.90 20.62 3.40
CA ILE A 44 -14.86 20.76 2.37
C ILE A 44 -15.32 21.72 1.27
N VAL A 45 -14.36 22.24 0.51
CA VAL A 45 -14.60 23.06 -0.69
C VAL A 45 -13.86 22.45 -1.88
N ILE A 46 -14.49 22.52 -3.06
CA ILE A 46 -13.86 22.18 -4.32
C ILE A 46 -13.01 23.37 -4.76
N ARG A 47 -11.72 23.14 -5.02
CA ARG A 47 -10.77 24.17 -5.46
C ARG A 47 -10.49 24.12 -6.95
N ASP A 48 -10.44 22.91 -7.49
CA ASP A 48 -10.13 22.68 -8.89
C ASP A 48 -10.78 21.39 -9.39
N THR A 49 -10.96 21.30 -10.70
CA THR A 49 -11.48 20.13 -11.40
C THR A 49 -10.70 19.95 -12.68
N GLU A 50 -10.12 18.78 -12.87
CA GLU A 50 -9.31 18.44 -14.04
C GLU A 50 -9.75 17.07 -14.59
N MET A 51 -9.62 16.89 -15.90
CA MET A 51 -9.81 15.57 -16.51
C MET A 51 -8.59 14.71 -16.20
N GLY A 52 -8.81 13.60 -15.49
CA GLY A 52 -7.77 12.64 -15.14
C GLY A 52 -7.54 11.61 -16.25
N ALA A 53 -6.61 10.68 -16.01
CA ALA A 53 -6.36 9.56 -16.90
C ALA A 53 -7.61 8.65 -17.00
N GLY A 54 -7.99 8.29 -18.23
CA GLY A 54 -9.13 7.39 -18.49
C GLY A 54 -10.51 8.08 -18.45
N ASP A 55 -10.58 9.37 -18.76
CA ASP A 55 -11.80 10.19 -18.82
C ASP A 55 -12.59 10.32 -17.50
N TYR A 56 -11.95 9.99 -16.37
CA TYR A 56 -12.52 10.21 -15.04
C TYR A 56 -12.22 11.62 -14.54
N LEU A 57 -13.24 12.27 -13.97
CA LEU A 57 -13.10 13.60 -13.38
C LEU A 57 -12.28 13.55 -12.10
N THR A 58 -11.20 14.33 -12.05
CA THR A 58 -10.40 14.53 -10.82
C THR A 58 -10.77 15.85 -10.18
N VAL A 59 -11.04 15.82 -8.87
CA VAL A 59 -11.49 16.99 -8.11
C VAL A 59 -10.51 17.26 -6.98
N GLU A 60 -9.97 18.48 -6.91
CA GLU A 60 -9.17 18.97 -5.78
C GLU A 60 -10.09 19.52 -4.70
N LEU A 61 -9.97 18.95 -3.50
CA LEU A 61 -10.76 19.27 -2.33
C LEU A 61 -9.87 19.82 -1.23
N GLU A 62 -10.36 20.84 -0.53
CA GLU A 62 -9.69 21.39 0.65
C GLU A 62 -10.63 21.36 1.86
N ARG A 63 -10.13 20.86 2.98
CA ARG A 63 -10.82 20.92 4.27
C ARG A 63 -10.64 22.30 4.88
N THR A 64 -11.76 22.97 5.21
CA THR A 64 -11.72 24.36 5.71
C THR A 64 -11.79 24.47 7.23
N ASN A 65 -12.23 23.42 7.93
CA ASN A 65 -12.43 23.42 9.39
C ASN A 65 -11.97 22.12 10.03
N ASN A 66 -11.74 22.16 11.34
CA ASN A 66 -11.31 21.00 12.15
C ASN A 66 -9.97 20.43 11.65
N LEU A 67 -9.04 21.30 11.26
CA LEU A 67 -7.77 20.93 10.65
C LEU A 67 -6.91 20.05 11.58
N GLU A 68 -7.09 20.20 12.90
CA GLU A 68 -6.41 19.43 13.94
C GLU A 68 -6.93 17.98 14.10
N VAL A 69 -8.07 17.65 13.50
CA VAL A 69 -8.67 16.32 13.66
C VAL A 69 -7.99 15.34 12.70
N ALA A 70 -7.26 14.39 13.28
CA ALA A 70 -6.63 13.28 12.57
C ALA A 70 -7.66 12.48 11.75
N HIS A 71 -7.20 11.89 10.65
CA HIS A 71 -8.06 11.18 9.72
C HIS A 71 -7.40 9.91 9.19
N LEU A 72 -8.21 9.02 8.61
CA LEU A 72 -7.77 7.73 8.08
C LEU A 72 -7.65 7.72 6.54
N PHE A 73 -7.95 8.83 5.86
CA PHE A 73 -7.79 8.95 4.42
C PHE A 73 -6.34 8.70 3.99
N ARG A 74 -6.18 7.85 2.97
CA ARG A 74 -4.91 7.47 2.36
C ARG A 74 -5.07 7.40 0.85
N PHE A 75 -3.97 7.56 0.13
CA PHE A 75 -3.95 7.31 -1.32
C PHE A 75 -4.50 5.92 -1.64
N GLY A 76 -5.27 5.82 -2.73
CA GLY A 76 -5.91 4.60 -3.18
C GLY A 76 -7.15 4.19 -2.38
N ALA A 77 -7.47 4.86 -1.28
CA ALA A 77 -8.69 4.55 -0.55
C ALA A 77 -9.94 4.99 -1.32
N SER A 78 -10.93 4.12 -1.33
CA SER A 78 -12.28 4.40 -1.82
C SER A 78 -12.94 5.45 -0.93
N VAL A 79 -13.58 6.42 -1.56
CA VAL A 79 -14.25 7.53 -0.90
C VAL A 79 -15.55 7.88 -1.59
N GLU A 80 -16.37 8.66 -0.90
CA GLU A 80 -17.61 9.18 -1.43
C GLU A 80 -17.72 10.67 -1.14
N LEU A 81 -17.82 11.47 -2.19
CA LEU A 81 -18.19 12.88 -2.10
C LEU A 81 -19.70 12.97 -1.87
N PHE A 82 -20.12 13.75 -0.88
CA PHE A 82 -21.54 13.91 -0.55
C PHE A 82 -21.91 15.37 -0.27
N SER A 83 -23.20 15.70 -0.41
CA SER A 83 -23.80 16.94 0.11
C SER A 83 -24.62 16.67 1.37
N ASN A 84 -24.42 17.45 2.42
CA ASN A 84 -25.17 17.31 3.67
C ASN A 84 -26.61 17.89 3.58
N ARG A 85 -26.99 18.52 2.46
CA ARG A 85 -28.36 19.00 2.21
C ARG A 85 -29.33 17.84 1.94
N ASP A 86 -28.90 16.87 1.16
CA ASP A 86 -29.57 15.58 0.98
C ASP A 86 -28.53 14.46 1.05
N PRO A 87 -28.18 14.03 2.28
CA PRO A 87 -27.15 13.03 2.45
C PRO A 87 -27.57 11.64 1.99
N LYS A 88 -28.73 11.37 1.38
CA LYS A 88 -29.04 10.01 0.89
C LYS A 88 -28.84 9.89 -0.61
N GLU A 89 -29.28 10.90 -1.35
CA GLU A 89 -29.26 10.89 -2.81
C GLU A 89 -28.03 11.60 -3.40
N ASN A 90 -27.50 12.63 -2.72
CA ASN A 90 -26.42 13.45 -3.27
C ASN A 90 -25.04 12.89 -2.91
N ARG A 91 -24.65 11.79 -3.56
CA ARG A 91 -23.40 11.07 -3.35
C ARG A 91 -22.76 10.62 -4.66
N VAL A 92 -21.44 10.64 -4.72
CA VAL A 92 -20.66 10.08 -5.84
C VAL A 92 -19.38 9.43 -5.33
N GLU A 93 -19.12 8.20 -5.78
CA GLU A 93 -17.93 7.44 -5.39
C GLU A 93 -16.69 7.88 -6.18
N GLY A 94 -15.54 7.71 -5.54
CA GLY A 94 -14.24 7.94 -6.15
C GLY A 94 -13.11 7.27 -5.39
N VAL A 95 -11.89 7.53 -5.83
CA VAL A 95 -10.65 7.03 -5.22
C VAL A 95 -9.71 8.19 -4.97
N ILE A 96 -9.05 8.20 -3.82
CA ILE A 96 -8.05 9.24 -3.51
C ILE A 96 -6.82 9.05 -4.39
N THR A 97 -6.52 10.05 -5.22
CA THR A 97 -5.31 10.10 -6.06
C THR A 97 -4.20 10.96 -5.44
N TYR A 98 -4.54 11.81 -4.47
CA TYR A 98 -3.55 12.55 -3.70
C TYR A 98 -4.11 12.92 -2.32
N GLN A 99 -3.27 12.88 -1.29
CA GLN A 99 -3.60 13.42 0.03
C GLN A 99 -2.36 14.09 0.61
N GLY A 100 -2.50 15.34 1.04
CA GLY A 100 -1.42 16.13 1.62
C GLY A 100 -1.93 17.30 2.43
N GLY A 101 -1.57 17.34 3.72
CA GLY A 101 -2.08 18.35 4.65
C GLY A 101 -3.61 18.38 4.67
N ASN A 102 -4.18 19.54 4.34
CA ASN A 102 -5.64 19.76 4.28
C ASN A 102 -6.23 19.62 2.87
N LYS A 103 -5.42 19.17 1.91
CA LYS A 103 -5.83 18.96 0.52
C LYS A 103 -5.90 17.48 0.19
N MET A 104 -6.88 17.12 -0.64
CA MET A 104 -6.93 15.82 -1.28
C MET A 104 -7.39 15.97 -2.73
N LYS A 105 -6.90 15.13 -3.63
CA LYS A 105 -7.49 14.95 -4.95
C LYS A 105 -8.21 13.60 -4.97
N ILE A 106 -9.41 13.59 -5.52
CA ILE A 106 -10.20 12.36 -5.71
C ILE A 106 -10.54 12.22 -7.19
N SER A 107 -10.33 11.04 -7.74
CA SER A 107 -10.84 10.68 -9.07
C SER A 107 -12.22 10.08 -8.89
N LEU A 108 -13.24 10.75 -9.40
CA LEU A 108 -14.63 10.35 -9.30
C LEU A 108 -14.99 9.38 -10.43
N ARG A 109 -15.91 8.46 -10.16
CA ARG A 109 -16.47 7.54 -11.16
C ARG A 109 -17.56 8.20 -12.02
N THR A 110 -17.32 9.45 -12.42
CA THR A 110 -18.20 10.28 -13.26
C THR A 110 -17.33 11.18 -14.15
N ASP A 111 -17.88 11.59 -15.29
CA ASP A 111 -17.27 12.51 -16.25
C ASP A 111 -17.51 13.98 -15.89
N GLU A 112 -18.63 14.29 -15.26
CA GLU A 112 -18.97 15.65 -14.81
C GLU A 112 -19.35 15.71 -13.32
N LEU A 113 -19.12 16.88 -12.71
CA LEU A 113 -19.55 17.15 -11.34
C LEU A 113 -21.08 17.21 -11.29
N PRO A 114 -21.73 16.51 -10.34
CA PRO A 114 -23.18 16.63 -10.17
C PRO A 114 -23.61 18.06 -9.82
N ASP A 115 -24.81 18.48 -10.23
CA ASP A 115 -25.34 19.83 -9.98
C ASP A 115 -25.30 20.23 -8.50
N TRP A 116 -25.63 19.30 -7.61
CA TRP A 116 -25.65 19.50 -6.16
C TRP A 116 -24.27 19.83 -5.58
N SER A 117 -23.18 19.57 -6.31
CA SER A 117 -21.82 19.90 -5.87
C SER A 117 -21.62 21.41 -5.69
N ARG A 118 -22.45 22.24 -6.35
CA ARG A 118 -22.41 23.71 -6.25
C ARG A 118 -23.20 24.27 -5.07
N ASP A 119 -24.02 23.45 -4.42
CA ASP A 119 -24.91 23.87 -3.34
C ASP A 119 -24.19 24.04 -1.98
N GLY A 120 -22.92 23.63 -1.90
CA GLY A 120 -22.15 23.68 -0.67
C GLY A 120 -22.59 22.62 0.36
N GLN A 121 -22.09 22.76 1.59
CA GLN A 121 -22.18 21.72 2.64
C GLN A 121 -21.66 20.36 2.15
N LEU A 122 -20.55 20.39 1.43
CA LEU A 122 -19.92 19.18 0.93
C LEU A 122 -19.08 18.51 2.01
N GLY A 123 -18.96 17.20 1.89
CA GLY A 123 -18.03 16.40 2.65
C GLY A 123 -17.54 15.20 1.86
N VAL A 124 -16.53 14.53 2.40
CA VAL A 124 -16.04 13.26 1.87
C VAL A 124 -16.10 12.23 2.98
N ASN A 125 -16.66 11.06 2.69
CA ASN A 125 -16.63 9.89 3.57
C ASN A 125 -15.59 8.89 3.06
N LEU A 126 -14.85 8.28 3.97
CA LEU A 126 -14.05 7.10 3.69
C LEU A 126 -14.99 5.91 3.51
N LEU A 127 -14.85 5.17 2.41
CA LEU A 127 -15.55 3.92 2.17
C LEU A 127 -14.74 2.72 2.71
N PHE A 128 -15.40 1.58 2.81
CA PHE A 128 -14.75 0.34 3.17
C PHE A 128 -13.74 -0.09 2.09
N ASP A 129 -12.62 -0.68 2.51
CA ASP A 129 -11.57 -1.14 1.60
C ASP A 129 -11.84 -2.57 1.12
N ASP A 130 -12.74 -2.70 0.16
CA ASP A 130 -13.06 -4.00 -0.47
C ASP A 130 -11.86 -4.57 -1.25
N ASN A 131 -11.11 -3.69 -1.92
CA ASN A 131 -10.05 -4.08 -2.85
C ASN A 131 -8.95 -4.90 -2.16
N THR A 132 -8.52 -4.48 -0.98
CA THR A 132 -7.47 -5.19 -0.23
C THR A 132 -7.88 -6.64 0.10
N TYR A 133 -9.15 -6.85 0.46
CA TYR A 133 -9.68 -8.20 0.71
C TYR A 133 -9.79 -9.04 -0.56
N ASP A 134 -10.20 -8.43 -1.67
CA ASP A 134 -10.33 -9.13 -2.95
C ASP A 134 -8.96 -9.56 -3.50
N GLU A 135 -7.93 -8.71 -3.38
CA GLU A 135 -6.55 -9.03 -3.70
C GLU A 135 -6.01 -10.18 -2.84
N MET A 136 -6.20 -10.12 -1.52
CA MET A 136 -5.77 -11.20 -0.62
C MET A 136 -6.47 -12.53 -0.94
N LYS A 137 -7.78 -12.53 -1.19
CA LYS A 137 -8.53 -13.72 -1.63
C LYS A 137 -8.05 -14.22 -2.99
N GLY A 138 -7.73 -13.31 -3.91
CA GLY A 138 -7.12 -13.63 -5.21
C GLY A 138 -5.81 -14.38 -5.05
N ALA A 139 -4.88 -13.83 -4.25
CA ALA A 139 -3.58 -14.44 -3.97
C ALA A 139 -3.69 -15.83 -3.31
N ILE A 140 -4.58 -15.99 -2.32
CA ILE A 140 -4.81 -17.29 -1.66
C ILE A 140 -5.35 -18.33 -2.65
N ARG A 141 -6.31 -17.94 -3.51
CA ARG A 141 -6.87 -18.84 -4.54
C ARG A 141 -5.79 -19.27 -5.54
N GLU A 142 -4.98 -18.32 -6.00
CA GLU A 142 -3.91 -18.60 -6.96
C GLU A 142 -2.83 -19.52 -6.36
N ALA A 143 -2.41 -19.26 -5.11
CA ALA A 143 -1.45 -20.11 -4.41
C ALA A 143 -1.97 -21.56 -4.24
N GLY A 144 -3.24 -21.72 -3.87
CA GLY A 144 -3.89 -23.04 -3.82
C GLY A 144 -3.90 -23.75 -5.17
N ARG A 145 -4.24 -23.01 -6.25
CA ARG A 145 -4.26 -23.55 -7.62
C ARG A 145 -2.88 -24.02 -8.09
N ARG A 146 -1.81 -23.27 -7.80
CA ARG A 146 -0.42 -23.64 -8.17
C ARG A 146 0.03 -24.89 -7.45
N LEU A 147 -0.32 -25.04 -6.18
CA LEU A 147 0.00 -26.22 -5.39
C LEU A 147 -0.67 -27.50 -5.92
N ASP A 148 -1.94 -27.42 -6.33
CA ASP A 148 -2.71 -28.55 -6.84
C ASP A 148 -2.24 -29.03 -8.22
N LYS A 149 -1.76 -28.11 -9.08
CA LYS A 149 -1.30 -28.45 -10.45
C LYS A 149 -0.01 -29.27 -10.51
N ARG A 150 0.60 -29.62 -9.37
CA ARG A 150 1.95 -30.24 -9.31
C ARG A 150 3.00 -29.48 -10.15
N GLU A 151 2.80 -28.18 -10.34
CA GLU A 151 3.93 -27.31 -10.68
C GLU A 151 4.93 -27.46 -9.53
N ASP A 152 6.23 -27.56 -9.83
CA ASP A 152 7.28 -27.73 -8.81
C ASP A 152 7.52 -26.40 -8.07
N ASP A 153 6.43 -25.87 -7.50
CA ASP A 153 6.41 -24.61 -6.78
C ASP A 153 6.97 -24.82 -5.38
N THR A 154 8.30 -24.95 -5.36
CA THR A 154 9.07 -25.26 -4.17
C THR A 154 8.92 -24.17 -3.12
N LEU A 155 8.76 -22.91 -3.54
CA LEU A 155 8.52 -21.80 -2.61
C LEU A 155 7.21 -21.96 -1.82
N ILE A 156 6.09 -22.27 -2.48
CA ILE A 156 4.81 -22.47 -1.77
C ILE A 156 4.94 -23.60 -0.75
N ARG A 157 5.56 -24.72 -1.14
CA ARG A 157 5.79 -25.86 -0.23
C ARG A 157 6.69 -25.52 0.95
N VAL A 158 7.68 -24.66 0.75
CA VAL A 158 8.51 -24.14 1.85
C VAL A 158 7.69 -23.24 2.77
N LEU A 159 6.86 -22.35 2.22
CA LEU A 159 6.00 -21.45 2.99
C LEU A 159 4.89 -22.18 3.77
N THR A 160 4.37 -23.29 3.24
CA THR A 160 3.36 -24.14 3.93
C THR A 160 3.97 -25.15 4.88
N GLY A 161 5.31 -25.30 4.89
CA GLY A 161 6.04 -26.24 5.75
C GLY A 161 6.14 -27.68 5.22
N ASP A 162 5.74 -27.93 3.96
CA ASP A 162 5.84 -29.24 3.30
C ASP A 162 7.27 -29.58 2.85
N LYS A 163 8.10 -28.56 2.60
CA LYS A 163 9.53 -28.68 2.26
C LYS A 163 10.35 -27.76 3.17
N GLN A 164 11.62 -28.11 3.41
CA GLN A 164 12.58 -27.23 4.07
C GLN A 164 13.29 -26.36 3.03
N PRO A 165 13.63 -25.09 3.36
CA PRO A 165 14.42 -24.24 2.47
C PRO A 165 15.86 -24.78 2.36
N THR A 166 16.48 -24.54 1.21
CA THR A 166 17.84 -24.97 0.90
C THR A 166 18.77 -23.77 0.71
N PHE A 167 20.09 -24.00 0.84
CA PHE A 167 21.11 -22.96 0.75
C PHE A 167 22.30 -23.43 -0.08
N TYR A 168 22.85 -22.58 -0.94
CA TYR A 168 24.11 -22.81 -1.65
C TYR A 168 25.31 -22.67 -0.70
N GLU A 169 26.24 -23.63 -0.76
CA GLU A 169 27.44 -23.63 0.10
C GLU A 169 28.51 -22.60 -0.34
N ASP A 170 28.55 -22.22 -1.62
CA ASP A 170 29.75 -21.61 -2.23
C ASP A 170 29.58 -20.20 -2.84
N GLN A 171 28.42 -19.55 -2.65
CA GLN A 171 28.12 -18.27 -3.34
C GLN A 171 28.21 -16.99 -2.50
N SER A 172 28.67 -17.05 -1.25
CA SER A 172 28.60 -15.89 -0.34
C SER A 172 29.96 -15.21 -0.07
N GLN A 173 30.74 -14.94 -1.13
CA GLN A 173 31.81 -13.94 -1.06
C GLN A 173 31.20 -12.54 -1.00
N PHE A 174 30.63 -12.21 0.15
CA PHE A 174 30.22 -10.86 0.48
C PHE A 174 31.15 -10.32 1.56
N ASP A 175 31.88 -9.27 1.23
CA ASP A 175 32.66 -8.49 2.19
C ASP A 175 32.20 -7.04 2.14
N SER A 176 31.99 -6.45 3.30
CA SER A 176 31.56 -5.07 3.43
C SER A 176 32.18 -4.45 4.65
N ALA A 177 33.09 -3.49 4.42
CA ALA A 177 33.72 -2.71 5.47
C ALA A 177 32.74 -1.83 6.28
N ARG A 178 31.49 -1.69 5.82
CA ARG A 178 30.47 -0.84 6.45
C ARG A 178 29.50 -1.59 7.35
N LEU A 179 29.38 -2.91 7.19
CA LEU A 179 28.49 -3.73 7.99
C LEU A 179 29.24 -4.36 9.15
N ASN A 180 28.57 -4.47 10.30
CA ASN A 180 29.12 -5.27 11.40
C ASN A 180 28.99 -6.78 11.09
N ALA A 181 29.60 -7.61 11.92
CA ALA A 181 29.65 -9.06 11.71
C ALA A 181 28.26 -9.72 11.62
N SER A 182 27.27 -9.29 12.43
CA SER A 182 25.94 -9.91 12.40
C SER A 182 25.14 -9.50 11.15
N GLN A 183 25.27 -8.25 10.71
CA GLN A 183 24.66 -7.77 9.46
C GLN A 183 25.30 -8.43 8.24
N ALA A 184 26.63 -8.55 8.20
CA ALA A 184 27.34 -9.24 7.13
C ALA A 184 26.95 -10.73 7.05
N ALA A 185 26.81 -11.40 8.20
CA ALA A 185 26.33 -12.78 8.26
C ALA A 185 24.89 -12.92 7.75
N ALA A 186 24.01 -11.97 8.07
CA ALA A 186 22.64 -11.94 7.56
C ALA A 186 22.61 -11.77 6.03
N VAL A 187 23.44 -10.88 5.47
CA VAL A 187 23.56 -10.71 4.01
C VAL A 187 24.04 -12.01 3.36
N LYS A 188 25.11 -12.63 3.87
CA LYS A 188 25.62 -13.90 3.35
C LYS A 188 24.56 -14.99 3.33
N LYS A 189 23.74 -15.08 4.39
CA LYS A 189 22.64 -16.04 4.48
C LYS A 189 21.53 -15.76 3.47
N ILE A 190 21.23 -14.49 3.16
CA ILE A 190 20.28 -14.13 2.11
C ILE A 190 20.80 -14.58 0.74
N LEU A 191 22.06 -14.26 0.41
CA LEU A 191 22.67 -14.61 -0.88
C LEU A 191 22.79 -16.13 -1.09
N ALA A 192 22.95 -16.88 0.00
CA ALA A 192 23.01 -18.33 -0.04
C ALA A 192 21.62 -18.98 -0.19
N ALA A 193 20.51 -18.29 0.08
CA ALA A 193 19.20 -18.92 0.14
C ALA A 193 18.60 -19.18 -1.25
N ASN A 194 18.09 -20.38 -1.46
CA ASN A 194 17.42 -20.75 -2.71
C ASN A 194 15.97 -20.27 -2.76
N GLU A 195 15.20 -20.53 -1.68
CA GLU A 195 13.77 -20.21 -1.65
C GLU A 195 13.42 -19.16 -0.60
N LEU A 196 13.97 -19.27 0.62
CA LEU A 196 13.56 -18.43 1.73
C LEU A 196 14.70 -18.17 2.72
N ALA A 197 14.95 -16.88 3.00
CA ALA A 197 15.74 -16.42 4.12
C ALA A 197 14.88 -15.52 5.02
N ILE A 198 14.94 -15.76 6.33
CA ILE A 198 14.31 -14.89 7.34
C ILE A 198 15.40 -14.19 8.12
N VAL A 199 15.42 -12.85 8.04
CA VAL A 199 16.30 -12.01 8.85
C VAL A 199 15.49 -11.37 9.97
N HIS A 200 15.85 -11.69 11.20
CA HIS A 200 15.30 -11.05 12.38
C HIS A 200 16.24 -9.92 12.82
N GLY A 201 15.69 -8.71 12.95
CA GLY A 201 16.43 -7.58 13.54
C GLY A 201 15.62 -6.87 14.62
N PRO A 202 16.04 -6.91 15.88
CA PRO A 202 15.46 -6.10 16.95
C PRO A 202 15.48 -4.58 16.63
N PRO A 203 14.73 -3.74 17.38
CA PRO A 203 14.78 -2.28 17.24
C PRO A 203 16.22 -1.75 17.31
N GLY A 204 16.57 -0.79 16.44
CA GLY A 204 17.89 -0.16 16.42
C GLY A 204 19.05 -0.96 15.78
N THR A 205 18.83 -2.22 15.35
CA THR A 205 19.91 -3.09 14.83
C THR A 205 20.32 -2.86 13.37
N GLY A 206 19.79 -1.81 12.72
CA GLY A 206 20.13 -1.50 11.33
C GLY A 206 19.55 -2.47 10.30
N LYS A 207 18.33 -3.00 10.53
CA LYS A 207 17.60 -3.85 9.58
C LYS A 207 17.58 -3.28 8.16
N THR A 208 17.16 -2.03 8.02
CA THR A 208 17.07 -1.35 6.72
C THR A 208 18.43 -1.30 6.05
N THR A 209 19.49 -0.94 6.78
CA THR A 209 20.88 -0.95 6.26
C THR A 209 21.29 -2.34 5.77
N THR A 210 20.92 -3.39 6.52
CA THR A 210 21.22 -4.78 6.16
C THR A 210 20.47 -5.22 4.90
N LEU A 211 19.17 -4.90 4.81
CA LEU A 211 18.35 -5.24 3.66
C LEU A 211 18.79 -4.50 2.40
N VAL A 212 19.15 -3.22 2.50
CA VAL A 212 19.67 -2.44 1.36
C VAL A 212 20.97 -3.06 0.82
N ALA A 213 21.88 -3.45 1.72
CA ALA A 213 23.11 -4.12 1.32
C ALA A 213 22.84 -5.50 0.68
N ALA A 214 21.89 -6.27 1.24
CA ALA A 214 21.51 -7.56 0.68
C ALA A 214 20.87 -7.45 -0.70
N ILE A 215 19.94 -6.49 -0.90
CA ILE A 215 19.28 -6.24 -2.19
C ILE A 215 20.32 -5.85 -3.24
N LYS A 216 21.25 -4.96 -2.90
CA LYS A 216 22.32 -4.56 -3.82
C LYS A 216 23.22 -5.75 -4.20
N ALA A 217 23.67 -6.52 -3.21
CA ALA A 217 24.51 -7.69 -3.46
C ALA A 217 23.77 -8.76 -4.29
N LEU A 218 22.48 -8.99 -4.02
CA LEU A 218 21.65 -9.94 -4.76
C LEU A 218 21.48 -9.50 -6.21
N TYR A 219 21.24 -8.20 -6.44
CA TYR A 219 21.15 -7.63 -7.78
C TYR A 219 22.48 -7.77 -8.54
N GLU A 220 23.61 -7.46 -7.90
CA GLU A 220 24.95 -7.58 -8.49
C GLU A 220 25.31 -9.04 -8.84
N GLN A 221 24.88 -10.02 -8.04
CA GLN A 221 25.14 -11.44 -8.29
C GLN A 221 24.22 -12.05 -9.36
N THR A 222 22.95 -11.69 -9.38
CA THR A 222 21.94 -12.33 -10.23
C THR A 222 21.66 -11.58 -11.52
N ASN A 223 21.89 -10.26 -11.52
CA ASN A 223 21.45 -9.33 -12.57
C ASN A 223 19.94 -9.45 -12.91
N GLN A 224 19.13 -9.86 -11.93
CA GLN A 224 17.68 -10.02 -12.07
C GLN A 224 16.92 -8.82 -11.51
N GLN A 225 15.71 -8.60 -12.01
CA GLN A 225 14.79 -7.62 -11.45
C GLN A 225 14.32 -8.08 -10.06
N LEU A 226 14.41 -7.19 -9.07
CA LEU A 226 14.02 -7.47 -7.69
C LEU A 226 12.72 -6.74 -7.34
N LEU A 227 11.71 -7.50 -6.91
CA LEU A 227 10.50 -6.94 -6.33
C LEU A 227 10.68 -6.76 -4.82
N VAL A 228 10.65 -5.51 -4.36
CA VAL A 228 10.76 -5.15 -2.94
C VAL A 228 9.41 -4.66 -2.44
N VAL A 229 8.84 -5.36 -1.46
CA VAL A 229 7.53 -5.05 -0.88
C VAL A 229 7.64 -4.74 0.62
N ALA A 230 6.74 -3.89 1.11
CA ALA A 230 6.59 -3.61 2.54
C ALA A 230 5.11 -3.33 2.86
N PRO A 231 4.65 -3.57 4.10
CA PRO A 231 3.25 -3.41 4.47
C PRO A 231 2.78 -1.95 4.58
N SER A 232 3.68 -0.96 4.50
CA SER A 232 3.32 0.46 4.57
C SER A 232 4.07 1.29 3.54
N ASN A 233 3.39 2.29 2.98
CA ASN A 233 3.98 3.24 2.04
C ASN A 233 5.24 3.91 2.61
N ALA A 234 5.22 4.31 3.89
CA ALA A 234 6.38 4.90 4.54
C ALA A 234 7.62 3.97 4.57
N ALA A 235 7.43 2.66 4.70
CA ALA A 235 8.53 1.69 4.64
C ALA A 235 9.04 1.50 3.21
N VAL A 236 8.13 1.46 2.22
CA VAL A 236 8.51 1.40 0.79
C VAL A 236 9.28 2.66 0.39
N ASP A 237 8.82 3.84 0.82
CA ASP A 237 9.47 5.12 0.54
C ASP A 237 10.89 5.15 1.11
N LEU A 238 11.06 4.75 2.38
CA LEU A 238 12.38 4.66 3.00
C LEU A 238 13.32 3.73 2.24
N LEU A 239 12.84 2.55 1.82
CA LEU A 239 13.64 1.62 1.04
C LEU A 239 13.99 2.19 -0.34
N SER A 240 13.04 2.85 -1.00
CA SER A 240 13.22 3.46 -2.32
C SER A 240 14.29 4.55 -2.27
N GLU A 241 14.24 5.44 -1.28
CA GLU A 241 15.26 6.48 -1.06
C GLU A 241 16.64 5.87 -0.84
N LYS A 242 16.76 4.86 0.04
CA LYS A 242 18.04 4.25 0.40
C LYS A 242 18.66 3.44 -0.74
N LEU A 243 17.85 2.76 -1.54
CA LEU A 243 18.31 2.02 -2.72
C LEU A 243 18.77 2.98 -3.82
N SER A 244 18.01 4.05 -4.06
CA SER A 244 18.39 5.12 -4.98
C SER A 244 19.67 5.84 -4.54
N ASP A 245 19.81 6.19 -3.25
CA ASP A 245 21.06 6.72 -2.67
C ASP A 245 22.25 5.75 -2.86
N GLY A 246 21.97 4.44 -2.88
CA GLY A 246 22.94 3.38 -3.14
C GLY A 246 23.36 3.23 -4.61
N GLY A 247 22.80 4.05 -5.50
CA GLY A 247 23.06 4.06 -6.94
C GLY A 247 22.26 3.02 -7.73
N MET A 248 21.23 2.41 -7.13
CA MET A 248 20.37 1.47 -7.86
C MET A 248 19.28 2.22 -8.65
N THR A 249 18.94 1.70 -9.82
CA THR A 249 17.74 2.13 -10.56
C THR A 249 16.50 1.59 -9.84
N VAL A 250 15.62 2.49 -9.39
CA VAL A 250 14.44 2.14 -8.59
C VAL A 250 13.20 2.69 -9.29
N VAL A 251 12.17 1.85 -9.38
CA VAL A 251 10.82 2.23 -9.80
C VAL A 251 9.87 2.03 -8.62
N ARG A 252 9.27 3.12 -8.14
CA ARG A 252 8.30 3.12 -7.04
C ARG A 252 6.89 3.04 -7.62
N VAL A 253 6.24 1.89 -7.43
CA VAL A 253 4.84 1.68 -7.84
C VAL A 253 3.89 2.17 -6.76
N GLY A 254 2.96 3.08 -7.10
CA GLY A 254 2.00 3.69 -6.17
C GLY A 254 2.50 5.02 -5.59
N ASN A 255 1.63 5.71 -4.84
CA ASN A 255 1.94 7.07 -4.36
C ASN A 255 2.82 7.06 -3.10
N PRO A 256 3.87 7.90 -3.04
CA PRO A 256 4.62 8.14 -1.82
C PRO A 256 3.75 8.66 -0.68
N ALA A 257 4.00 8.17 0.54
CA ALA A 257 3.46 8.78 1.76
C ALA A 257 4.21 10.08 2.13
N ARG A 258 5.47 10.21 1.70
CA ARG A 258 6.29 11.40 1.92
C ARG A 258 6.35 12.26 0.66
N VAL A 259 6.16 13.55 0.84
CA VAL A 259 6.27 14.55 -0.23
C VAL A 259 7.73 15.00 -0.35
N SER A 260 8.60 14.13 -0.88
CA SER A 260 9.96 14.54 -1.29
C SER A 260 10.05 14.50 -2.81
N GLU A 261 10.67 15.53 -3.42
CA GLU A 261 10.86 15.59 -4.88
C GLU A 261 11.59 14.35 -5.40
N LYS A 262 12.57 13.88 -4.62
CA LYS A 262 13.31 12.65 -4.92
C LYS A 262 12.41 11.42 -4.97
N LEU A 263 11.49 11.25 -4.02
CA LEU A 263 10.56 10.11 -4.06
C LEU A 263 9.60 10.21 -5.24
N PHE A 264 9.15 11.43 -5.55
CA PHE A 264 8.28 11.68 -6.68
C PHE A 264 8.96 11.31 -8.01
N SER A 265 10.24 11.66 -8.19
CA SER A 265 11.02 11.28 -9.38
C SER A 265 11.30 9.78 -9.51
N LEU A 266 11.05 9.00 -8.45
CA LEU A 266 11.14 7.53 -8.50
C LEU A 266 9.82 6.88 -8.89
N THR A 267 8.70 7.61 -8.94
CA THR A 267 7.38 7.03 -9.23
C THR A 267 7.24 6.62 -10.69
N VAL A 268 6.42 5.60 -10.96
CA VAL A 268 6.11 5.15 -12.32
C VAL A 268 5.61 6.31 -13.19
N ASP A 269 4.65 7.09 -12.67
CA ASP A 269 4.02 8.18 -13.43
C ASP A 269 5.04 9.23 -13.86
N GLN A 270 5.96 9.61 -12.97
CA GLN A 270 6.98 10.61 -13.27
C GLN A 270 8.04 10.08 -14.24
N GLN A 271 8.48 8.82 -14.08
CA GLN A 271 9.46 8.21 -15.00
C GLN A 271 8.89 7.93 -16.40
N MET A 272 7.57 7.84 -16.54
CA MET A 272 6.90 7.73 -17.83
C MET A 272 6.69 9.10 -18.51
N ALA A 273 6.70 10.19 -17.75
CA ALA A 273 6.51 11.54 -18.25
C ALA A 273 7.82 12.20 -18.76
N GLU A 274 8.97 11.65 -18.37
CA GLU A 274 10.32 12.04 -18.81
C GLU A 274 10.77 11.31 -20.07
#